data_AF-A0AAW6Y4Z5-F1
#
_entry.id   AF-A0AAW6Y4Z5-F1
#
_cell.length_a   1.000
_cell.length_b   1.000
_cell.length_c   1.000
_cell.angle_alpha   90.00
_cell.angle_beta   90.00
_cell.angle_gamma   90.00
#
_symmetry.space_group_name_H-M   'P 1'
#
loop_
_entity.id
_entity.type
_entity.pdbx_description
1 polymer ?
#
loop_
_entity_poly.entity_id
_entity_poly.type
_entity_poly.pdbx_seq_one_letter_code
_entity_poly.pdbx_strand_id
1 'polypeptide(L)' 'MRILDIFKNPATGNVSHSKLWANVACAAGTFKFVMLPDPSAEIWAVYLGIVGGYAVARSFVSVKRQEVENESRETADE' A
#
# COMPACT_ATOMS: atom_id res chain seq x y z
N MET A 1 -12.33 -1.59 8.33
CA MET A 1 -11.70 -0.65 7.38
C MET A 1 -12.71 -0.31 6.30
N ARG A 2 -13.03 0.96 6.07
CA ARG A 2 -13.90 1.34 4.96
C ARG A 2 -13.05 1.33 3.69
N ILE A 3 -13.55 0.80 2.58
CA ILE A 3 -12.83 0.71 1.29
C ILE A 3 -12.23 2.08 0.86
N LEU A 4 -12.86 3.18 1.25
CA LEU A 4 -12.42 4.54 0.97
C LEU A 4 -11.14 4.96 1.72
N ASP A 5 -10.78 4.28 2.81
CA ASP A 5 -9.56 4.56 3.59
C ASP A 5 -8.28 4.23 2.80
N ILE A 6 -8.38 3.42 1.75
CA ILE A 6 -7.28 3.06 0.85
C ILE A 6 -6.80 4.28 0.04
N PHE A 7 -7.72 5.18 -0.31
CA PHE A 7 -7.45 6.36 -1.14
C PHE A 7 -7.21 7.63 -0.32
N LYS A 8 -7.55 7.63 0.97
CA LYS A 8 -7.51 8.81 1.84
C LYS A 8 -6.25 8.85 2.70
N ASN A 9 -5.80 10.05 3.03
CA ASN A 9 -4.77 10.29 4.03
C ASN A 9 -5.39 10.14 5.43
N PRO A 10 -4.88 9.24 6.29
CA PRO A 10 -5.42 9.05 7.64
C PRO A 10 -5.36 10.31 8.51
N ALA A 11 -4.41 11.20 8.26
CA ALA A 11 -4.23 12.42 9.04
C ALA A 11 -5.16 13.58 8.63
N THR A 12 -5.63 13.60 7.38
CA THR A 12 -6.39 14.75 6.84
C THR A 12 -7.74 14.38 6.26
N GLY A 13 -8.06 13.09 6.11
CA GLY A 13 -9.30 12.61 5.48
C GLY A 13 -9.41 12.84 3.96
N ASN A 14 -8.47 13.61 3.39
CA ASN A 14 -8.43 13.95 1.97
C ASN A 14 -7.78 12.86 1.14
N VAL A 15 -8.18 12.75 -0.13
CA VAL A 15 -7.56 11.82 -1.08
C VAL A 15 -6.08 12.17 -1.21
N SER A 16 -5.21 11.19 -0.99
CA SER A 16 -3.77 11.37 -1.16
C SER A 16 -3.41 11.03 -2.60
N HIS A 17 -2.92 12.01 -3.35
CA HIS A 17 -2.50 11.83 -4.74
C HIS A 17 -1.55 10.64 -4.92
N SER A 18 -0.51 10.54 -4.07
CA SER A 18 0.45 9.44 -4.12
C SER A 18 -0.18 8.08 -3.79
N LYS A 19 -1.11 7.99 -2.83
CA LYS A 19 -1.84 6.74 -2.56
C LYS A 19 -2.80 6.38 -3.68
N LEU A 20 -3.49 7.36 -4.25
CA LEU A 20 -4.41 7.16 -5.36
C LEU A 20 -3.67 6.58 -6.56
N TRP A 21 -2.59 7.22 -7.00
CA TRP A 21 -1.82 6.75 -8.14
C TRP A 21 -1.11 5.42 -7.90
N ALA A 22 -0.64 5.14 -6.68
CA ALA A 22 -0.11 3.82 -6.35
C ALA A 22 -1.16 2.72 -6.54
N ASN A 23 -2.38 2.93 -6.05
CA ASN A 23 -3.47 1.96 -6.23
C ASN A 23 -3.94 1.87 -7.70
N VAL A 24 -3.98 2.98 -8.44
CA VAL A 24 -4.31 2.99 -9.87
C VAL A 24 -3.26 2.21 -10.68
N ALA A 25 -1.97 2.41 -10.40
CA ALA A 25 -0.90 1.67 -11.04
C ALA A 25 -0.98 0.16 -10.74
N CYS A 26 -1.22 -0.21 -9.48
CA CYS A 26 -1.47 -1.60 -9.11
C CYS A 26 -2.69 -2.18 -9.86
N ALA A 27 -3.80 -1.45 -9.91
CA ALA A 27 -5.02 -1.90 -10.59
C ALA A 27 -4.80 -2.09 -12.11
N ALA A 28 -4.11 -1.16 -12.77
CA ALA A 28 -3.77 -1.26 -14.19
C ALA A 28 -2.83 -2.45 -14.46
N GLY A 29 -1.83 -2.66 -13.61
CA GLY A 29 -0.92 -3.82 -13.69
C GLY A 29 -1.65 -5.15 -13.50
N THR A 30 -2.50 -5.26 -12.47
CA THR A 30 -3.34 -6.42 -12.23
C THR A 30 -4.28 -6.70 -13.40
N PHE A 31 -4.90 -5.68 -13.97
CA PHE A 31 -5.78 -5.84 -15.13
C PHE A 31 -5.04 -6.41 -16.34
N LYS A 32 -3.87 -5.85 -16.68
CA LYS A 32 -3.05 -6.35 -17.78
C LYS A 32 -2.54 -7.76 -17.54
N PHE A 33 -2.18 -8.09 -16.30
CA PHE A 33 -1.76 -9.43 -15.90
C PHE A 33 -2.89 -10.46 -16.05
N VAL A 34 -4.10 -10.15 -15.56
CA VAL A 34 -5.27 -11.05 -15.67
C VAL A 34 -5.71 -11.23 -17.13
N MET A 35 -5.54 -10.23 -17.97
CA MET A 35 -5.85 -10.32 -19.40
C MET A 35 -4.81 -11.07 -20.22
N LEU A 36 -3.63 -11.37 -19.67
CA LEU A 36 -2.60 -12.08 -20.40
C LEU A 36 -2.93 -13.58 -20.40
N PRO A 37 -3.12 -14.23 -21.57
CA PRO A 37 -3.29 -15.68 -21.63
C PRO A 37 -1.95 -16.37 -21.34
N ASP A 38 -1.98 -17.40 -20.49
CA ASP A 38 -0.84 -18.24 -20.11
C ASP A 38 0.44 -17.46 -19.75
N PRO A 39 0.41 -16.61 -18.71
CA PRO A 39 1.59 -15.87 -18.26
C PRO A 39 2.72 -16.82 -17.86
N SER A 40 3.93 -16.55 -18.37
CA SER A 40 5.13 -17.32 -18.00
C SER A 40 5.48 -17.16 -16.52
N ALA A 41 6.27 -18.08 -15.98
CA ALA A 41 6.71 -18.04 -14.57
C ALA A 41 7.48 -16.75 -14.22
N GLU A 42 8.21 -16.17 -15.17
CA GLU A 42 8.89 -14.88 -15.00
C GLU A 42 7.88 -13.74 -14.81
N ILE A 43 6.82 -13.70 -15.63
CA ILE A 43 5.76 -12.68 -15.52
C ILE A 43 5.03 -12.81 -14.18
N TRP A 44 4.78 -14.04 -13.73
CA TRP A 44 4.25 -14.30 -12.38
C TRP A 44 5.16 -13.76 -11.29
N ALA A 45 6.47 -14.06 -11.36
CA ALA A 45 7.43 -13.62 -10.36
C ALA A 45 7.51 -12.09 -10.28
N VAL A 46 7.53 -11.41 -11.44
CA VAL A 46 7.53 -9.94 -11.50
C VAL A 46 6.23 -9.38 -10.92
N TYR A 47 5.07 -9.90 -11.33
CA TYR A 47 3.77 -9.41 -10.84
C TYR A 47 3.62 -9.59 -9.33
N LEU A 48 3.91 -10.79 -8.82
CA LEU A 48 3.84 -11.08 -7.38
C LEU A 48 4.89 -10.30 -6.59
N GLY A 49 6.07 -10.06 -7.16
CA GLY A 49 7.09 -9.20 -6.57
C GLY A 49 6.61 -7.76 -6.39
N ILE A 50 5.94 -7.18 -7.40
CA ILE A 50 5.42 -5.81 -7.33
C ILE A 50 4.27 -5.72 -6.32
N VAL A 51 3.26 -6.58 -6.42
CA VAL A 51 2.07 -6.52 -5.54
C VAL A 51 2.45 -6.88 -4.10
N GLY A 52 3.25 -7.94 -3.92
CA GLY A 52 3.75 -8.36 -2.62
C GLY A 52 4.68 -7.31 -1.99
N GLY A 53 5.61 -6.76 -2.77
CA GLY A 53 6.53 -5.71 -2.33
C GLY A 53 5.79 -4.45 -1.86
N TYR A 54 4.76 -4.03 -2.59
CA TYR A 54 3.91 -2.92 -2.16
C TYR A 54 3.22 -3.20 -0.82
N ALA A 55 2.68 -4.41 -0.62
CA ALA A 55 2.02 -4.79 0.63
C ALA A 55 3.00 -4.80 1.82
N VAL A 56 4.20 -5.36 1.64
CA VAL A 56 5.25 -5.41 2.66
C VAL A 56 5.71 -4.00 3.01
N ALA A 57 6.04 -3.17 2.01
CA ALA A 57 6.48 -1.80 2.23
C ALA A 57 5.41 -0.98 2.97
N ARG A 58 4.14 -1.14 2.60
CA ARG A 58 3.05 -0.39 3.24
C ARG A 58 2.81 -0.86 4.69
N SER A 59 2.96 -2.16 4.96
CA SER A 59 2.90 -2.69 6.33
C SER A 59 4.04 -2.15 7.20
N PHE A 60 5.27 -2.18 6.67
CA PHE A 60 6.45 -1.68 7.39
C PHE A 60 6.32 -0.19 7.76
N VAL A 61 5.88 0.65 6.82
CA VAL A 61 5.64 2.08 7.08
C VAL A 61 4.54 2.27 8.14
N SER A 62 3.51 1.42 8.15
CA SER A 62 2.45 1.47 9.16
C SER A 62 2.99 1.16 10.56
N VAL A 63 3.80 0.11 10.70
CA VAL A 63 4.41 -0.28 11.99
C VAL A 63 5.31 0.84 12.50
N LYS A 64 6.20 1.37 11.65
CA LYS A 64 7.09 2.48 12.02
C LYS A 64 6.33 3.73 12.47
N ARG A 65 5.20 4.03 11.84
CA ARG A 65 4.35 5.15 12.25
C ARG A 65 3.70 4.92 13.61
N GLN A 66 3.28 3.69 13.90
CA GLN A 66 2.71 3.33 15.21
C GLN A 66 3.76 3.39 16.32
N GLU A 67 4.99 2.95 16.06
CA GLU A 67 6.10 3.07 17.02
C GLU A 67 6.33 4.53 17.43
N VAL A 68 6.45 5.43 16.45
CA VAL A 68 6.66 6.88 16.70
C VAL A 68 5.48 7.50 17.47
N GLU A 69 4.24 7.13 17.12
CA GLU A 69 3.04 7.62 17.81
C GLU A 69 2.97 7.13 19.26
N ASN A 70 3.46 5.91 19.54
CA ASN A 70 3.50 5.35 20.89
C ASN A 70 4.60 6.00 21.75
N GLU A 71 5.81 6.19 21.22
CA GLU A 71 6.89 6.92 21.90
C GLU A 71 6.49 8.37 22.24
N SER A 72 5.76 9.03 21.33
CA SER A 72 5.25 10.40 21.54
C SER A 72 4.19 10.48 22.65
N ARG A 73 3.45 9.39 22.90
CA ARG A 73 2.48 9.32 24.01
C ARG A 73 3.17 9.07 25.35
N GLU A 74 4.14 8.15 25.38
CA GLU A 74 4.90 7.84 26.59
C GLU A 74 5.64 9.08 27.11
N THR A 75 6.25 9.87 26.22
CA THR A 75 6.94 11.13 26.57
C THR A 75 6.01 12.29 26.95
N ALA A 76 4.71 12.22 26.63
CA ALA A 76 3.73 13.24 27.00
C ALA A 76 3.02 12.96 28.33
N ASP A 77 3.04 11.70 28.78
CA ASP A 77 2.49 11.26 30.07
C ASP A 77 3.54 11.30 31.22
N GLU A 78 4.80 11.62 30.92
CA GLU A 78 5.94 11.80 31.87
C GLU A 78 6.21 13.28 32.19
#